data_AF-A0A061QE69-F1
#
_entry.id   AF-A0A061QE69-F1
#
_cell.length_a   1.000
_cell.length_b   1.000
_cell.length_c   1.000
_cell.angle_alpha   90.00
_cell.angle_beta   90.00
_cell.angle_gamma   90.00
#
_symmetry.space_group_name_H-M   'P 1'
#
loop_
_entity.id
_entity.type
_entity.pdbx_description
1 polymer ?
#
loop_
_entity_poly.entity_id
_entity_poly.type
_entity_poly.pdbx_seq_one_letter_code
_entity_poly.pdbx_strand_id
1 'polypeptide(L)'
;MDENTSKESYLSKHKKLHQENSVAFREEKAKLTYYMLSLPFALASVAIASFQYPEHWVLIVIEITAWILFLCAGASGLVAKQAIVERYRVSSLKHSTASYYIEINHVITNEDYDLSFSRENAILRAEKVEYKAESWHKWFLIAGSVAWLISRTLIAVMVALGAVGATGN
;
A
#
# COMPACT_ATOMS: atom_id res chain seq x y z
N MET A 1 22.09 -37.73 20.83
CA MET A 1 21.76 -36.53 20.03
C MET A 1 22.05 -35.35 20.92
N ASP A 2 23.10 -34.59 20.63
CA ASP A 2 23.63 -33.57 21.53
C ASP A 2 22.75 -32.33 21.53
N GLU A 3 22.31 -31.92 22.72
CA GLU A 3 21.47 -30.74 22.98
C GLU A 3 22.09 -29.45 22.42
N ASN A 4 23.42 -29.37 22.37
CA ASN A 4 24.16 -28.25 21.77
C ASN A 4 23.96 -28.13 20.26
N THR A 5 23.99 -29.24 19.51
CA THR A 5 23.75 -29.21 18.05
C THR A 5 22.33 -28.76 17.70
N SER A 6 21.34 -29.11 18.53
CA SER A 6 19.97 -28.63 18.37
C SER A 6 19.91 -27.11 18.55
N LYS A 7 20.46 -26.61 19.66
CA LYS A 7 20.43 -25.18 20.00
C LYS A 7 21.11 -24.29 18.94
N GLU A 8 22.28 -24.69 18.45
CA GLU A 8 22.99 -23.96 17.39
C GLU A 8 22.21 -23.94 16.07
N SER A 9 21.53 -25.04 15.73
CA SER A 9 20.64 -25.11 14.57
C SER A 9 19.42 -24.18 14.70
N TYR A 10 18.83 -24.06 15.89
CA TYR A 10 17.72 -23.14 16.12
C TYR A 10 18.17 -21.67 16.09
N LEU A 11 19.30 -21.36 16.73
CA LEU A 11 19.87 -20.01 16.76
C LEU A 11 20.22 -19.52 15.34
N SER A 12 20.90 -20.34 14.55
CA SER A 12 21.27 -20.00 13.17
C SER A 12 20.04 -19.76 12.29
N LYS A 13 18.98 -20.55 12.45
CA LYS A 13 17.71 -20.35 11.74
C LYS A 13 17.07 -19.00 12.07
N HIS A 14 16.98 -18.63 13.34
CA HIS A 14 16.37 -17.36 13.75
C HIS A 14 17.22 -16.14 13.36
N LYS A 15 18.56 -16.24 13.42
CA LYS A 15 19.47 -15.20 12.92
C LYS A 15 19.29 -14.99 11.41
N LYS A 16 19.18 -16.08 10.63
CA LYS A 16 18.91 -16.01 9.18
C LYS A 16 17.56 -15.36 8.86
N LEU A 17 16.49 -15.79 9.53
CA LEU A 17 15.14 -15.21 9.35
C LEU A 17 15.08 -13.74 9.76
N HIS A 18 15.81 -13.34 10.81
CA HIS A 18 15.94 -11.92 11.18
C HIS A 18 16.62 -11.12 10.06
N GLN A 19 17.72 -11.63 9.51
CA GLN A 19 18.44 -10.97 8.43
C GLN A 19 17.59 -10.83 7.17
N GLU A 20 16.92 -11.90 6.73
CA GLU A 20 16.00 -11.88 5.58
C GLU A 20 14.89 -10.85 5.76
N ASN A 21 14.19 -10.87 6.90
CA ASN A 21 13.13 -9.91 7.20
C ASN A 21 13.64 -8.47 7.34
N SER A 22 14.87 -8.28 7.83
CA SER A 22 15.49 -6.94 7.93
C SER A 22 15.83 -6.35 6.55
N VAL A 23 16.23 -7.19 5.61
CA VAL A 23 16.51 -6.79 4.22
C VAL A 23 15.20 -6.46 3.53
N ALA A 24 14.20 -7.34 3.62
CA ALA A 24 12.86 -7.11 3.09
C ALA A 24 12.22 -5.84 3.66
N PHE A 25 12.35 -5.60 4.97
CA PHE A 25 11.89 -4.36 5.61
C PHE A 25 12.53 -3.11 5.00
N ARG A 26 13.86 -3.12 4.82
CA ARG A 26 14.58 -1.97 4.23
C ARG A 26 14.17 -1.74 2.78
N GLU A 27 14.01 -2.81 2.02
CA GLU A 27 13.58 -2.75 0.63
C GLU A 27 12.16 -2.18 0.50
N GLU A 28 11.19 -2.73 1.24
CA GLU A 28 9.81 -2.26 1.21
C GLU A 28 9.67 -0.83 1.77
N LYS A 29 10.49 -0.46 2.77
CA LYS A 29 10.55 0.91 3.25
C LYS A 29 11.06 1.86 2.16
N ALA A 30 12.10 1.49 1.43
CA ALA A 30 12.64 2.29 0.32
C ALA A 30 11.60 2.45 -0.80
N LYS A 31 10.90 1.37 -1.18
CA LYS A 31 9.79 1.42 -2.14
C LYS A 31 8.67 2.34 -1.65
N LEU A 32 8.26 2.24 -0.39
CA LEU A 32 7.24 3.12 0.19
C LEU A 32 7.68 4.59 0.13
N THR A 33 8.93 4.91 0.48
CA THR A 33 9.47 6.26 0.38
C THR A 33 9.46 6.76 -1.06
N TYR A 34 9.86 5.91 -2.01
CA TYR A 34 9.80 6.24 -3.43
C TYR A 34 8.37 6.52 -3.90
N TYR A 35 7.40 5.69 -3.51
CA TYR A 35 5.99 5.92 -3.84
C TYR A 35 5.45 7.19 -3.20
N MET A 36 5.72 7.44 -1.92
CA MET A 36 5.28 8.68 -1.26
C MET A 36 5.87 9.92 -1.90
N LEU A 37 7.11 9.85 -2.39
CA LEU A 37 7.75 10.98 -3.07
C LEU A 37 7.21 11.17 -4.49
N SER A 38 7.10 10.11 -5.29
CA SER A 38 6.76 10.19 -6.72
C SER A 38 5.26 10.33 -7.00
N LEU A 39 4.40 9.76 -6.17
CA LEU A 39 2.96 9.73 -6.38
C LEU A 39 2.30 11.12 -6.43
N PRO A 40 2.67 12.11 -5.59
CA PRO A 40 2.18 13.49 -5.73
C PRO A 40 2.55 14.11 -7.07
N PHE A 41 3.78 13.90 -7.56
CA PHE A 41 4.21 14.45 -8.86
C PHE A 41 3.50 13.77 -10.02
N ALA A 42 3.32 12.45 -9.96
CA ALA A 42 2.57 11.71 -10.97
C ALA A 42 1.11 12.17 -11.02
N LEU A 43 0.45 12.31 -9.87
CA LEU A 43 -0.93 12.80 -9.82
C LEU A 43 -1.07 14.24 -10.31
N ALA A 44 -0.16 15.13 -9.91
CA ALA A 44 -0.16 16.52 -10.36
C ALA A 44 0.06 16.63 -11.87
N SER A 45 1.00 15.87 -12.43
CA SER A 45 1.27 15.90 -13.88
C SER A 45 0.12 15.34 -14.70
N VAL A 46 -0.55 14.27 -14.26
CA VAL A 46 -1.76 13.77 -14.93
C VAL A 46 -2.91 14.78 -14.79
N ALA A 47 -3.08 15.42 -13.63
CA ALA A 47 -4.12 16.44 -13.43
C ALA A 47 -3.93 17.67 -14.32
N ILE A 48 -2.68 18.14 -14.49
CA ILE A 48 -2.35 19.24 -15.40
C ILE A 48 -2.59 18.83 -16.85
N ALA A 49 -2.16 17.63 -17.25
CA ALA A 49 -2.34 17.14 -18.61
C ALA A 49 -3.81 16.89 -18.97
N SER A 50 -4.66 16.60 -17.97
CA SER A 50 -6.07 16.30 -18.18
C SER A 50 -6.96 17.55 -18.17
N PHE A 51 -6.50 18.69 -17.68
CA PHE A 51 -7.36 19.83 -17.40
C PHE A 51 -7.82 20.53 -18.70
N GLN A 52 -9.03 20.21 -19.15
CA GLN A 52 -9.79 21.00 -20.11
C GLN A 52 -10.96 21.60 -19.36
N TYR A 53 -11.08 22.93 -19.31
CA TYR A 53 -12.17 23.63 -18.66
C TYR A 53 -13.50 23.30 -19.37
N PRO A 54 -14.39 22.48 -18.77
CA PRO A 54 -15.69 22.23 -19.33
C PRO A 54 -16.61 23.39 -18.98
N GLU A 55 -17.35 23.94 -19.95
CA GLU A 55 -18.35 24.98 -19.67
C GLU A 55 -19.56 24.43 -18.87
N HIS A 56 -19.76 23.12 -18.89
CA HIS A 56 -20.84 22.45 -18.18
C HIS A 56 -20.44 22.00 -16.78
N TRP A 57 -21.12 22.52 -15.76
CA TRP A 57 -20.88 22.21 -14.35
C TRP A 57 -20.95 20.71 -14.02
N VAL A 58 -21.78 19.94 -14.73
CA VAL A 58 -21.90 18.48 -14.54
C VAL A 58 -20.59 17.77 -14.87
N LEU A 59 -19.90 18.17 -15.94
CA LEU A 59 -18.60 17.60 -16.32
C LEU A 59 -17.53 17.94 -15.29
N ILE A 60 -17.57 19.15 -14.72
CA ILE A 60 -16.66 19.55 -13.64
C ILE A 60 -16.85 18.63 -12.42
N VAL A 61 -18.09 18.34 -12.04
CA VAL A 61 -18.39 17.45 -10.90
C VAL A 61 -17.91 16.02 -11.17
N ILE A 62 -18.12 15.49 -12.38
CA ILE A 62 -17.65 14.14 -12.76
C ILE A 62 -16.12 14.08 -12.73
N GLU A 63 -15.44 15.08 -13.29
CA GLU A 63 -13.97 15.16 -13.31
C GLU A 63 -13.42 15.23 -11.89
N ILE A 64 -13.94 16.11 -11.03
CA ILE A 64 -13.55 16.22 -9.61
C ILE A 64 -13.77 14.87 -8.89
N THR A 65 -14.89 14.20 -9.14
CA THR A 65 -15.20 12.91 -8.54
C THR A 65 -14.20 11.84 -8.97
N ALA A 66 -13.84 11.79 -10.25
CA ALA A 66 -12.81 10.88 -10.76
C ALA A 66 -11.46 11.13 -10.09
N TRP A 67 -11.06 12.40 -9.94
CA TRP A 67 -9.84 12.79 -9.24
C TRP A 67 -9.83 12.38 -7.77
N ILE A 68 -10.94 12.61 -7.05
CA ILE A 68 -11.09 12.16 -5.66
C ILE A 68 -10.94 10.63 -5.57
N LEU A 69 -11.54 9.88 -6.49
CA LEU A 69 -11.41 8.42 -6.54
C LEU A 69 -9.96 7.99 -6.78
N PHE A 70 -9.22 8.63 -7.69
CA PHE A 70 -7.81 8.34 -7.90
C PHE A 70 -6.93 8.70 -6.69
N LEU A 71 -7.23 9.79 -5.98
CA LEU A 71 -6.56 10.14 -4.72
C LEU A 71 -6.83 9.09 -3.64
N CYS A 72 -8.09 8.65 -3.49
CA CYS A 72 -8.45 7.57 -2.57
C CYS A 72 -7.77 6.24 -2.95
N ALA A 73 -7.62 5.95 -4.25
CA ALA A 73 -6.86 4.80 -4.74
C ALA A 73 -5.37 4.90 -4.35
N GLY A 74 -4.74 6.06 -4.57
CA GLY A 74 -3.35 6.30 -4.16
C GLY A 74 -3.15 6.15 -2.66
N ALA A 75 -4.03 6.76 -1.85
CA ALA A 75 -3.97 6.69 -0.39
C ALA A 75 -4.15 5.25 0.13
N SER A 76 -5.12 4.51 -0.39
CA SER A 76 -5.33 3.10 -0.02
C SER A 76 -4.15 2.21 -0.43
N GLY A 77 -3.55 2.44 -1.60
CA GLY A 77 -2.31 1.77 -2.02
C GLY A 77 -1.14 2.03 -1.05
N LEU A 78 -0.98 3.27 -0.59
CA LEU A 78 0.05 3.62 0.41
C LEU A 78 -0.21 2.97 1.77
N VAL A 79 -1.47 2.91 2.22
CA VAL A 79 -1.85 2.22 3.46
C VAL A 79 -1.54 0.73 3.37
N ALA A 80 -1.81 0.07 2.23
CA ALA A 80 -1.44 -1.32 2.02
C ALA A 80 0.08 -1.52 2.13
N LYS A 81 0.87 -0.66 1.47
CA LYS A 81 2.34 -0.71 1.53
C LYS A 81 2.89 -0.45 2.93
N GLN A 82 2.30 0.47 3.69
CA GLN A 82 2.66 0.71 5.09
C GLN A 82 2.39 -0.53 5.96
N ALA A 83 1.27 -1.21 5.76
CA ALA A 83 0.94 -2.43 6.49
C ALA A 83 1.95 -3.55 6.20
N ILE A 84 2.40 -3.69 4.94
CA ILE A 84 3.47 -4.62 4.56
C ILE A 84 4.77 -4.33 5.32
N VAL A 85 5.20 -3.06 5.33
CA VAL A 85 6.41 -2.62 6.04
C VAL A 85 6.32 -2.94 7.54
N GLU A 86 5.17 -2.70 8.17
CA GLU A 86 4.98 -2.98 9.59
C GLU A 86 5.02 -4.49 9.89
N ARG A 87 4.49 -5.35 9.00
CA ARG A 87 4.63 -6.82 9.16
C ARG A 87 6.08 -7.27 9.14
N TYR A 88 6.88 -6.78 8.20
CA TYR A 88 8.30 -7.14 8.12
C TYR A 88 9.08 -6.61 9.33
N ARG A 89 8.74 -5.41 9.83
CA ARG A 89 9.31 -4.87 11.06
C ARG A 89 9.01 -5.76 12.27
N VAL A 90 7.74 -6.09 12.50
CA VAL A 90 7.32 -6.91 13.65
C VAL A 90 7.88 -8.33 13.55
N SER A 91 7.91 -8.91 12.34
CA SER A 91 8.50 -10.23 12.10
C SER A 91 10.01 -10.24 12.37
N SER A 92 10.73 -9.21 11.91
CA SER A 92 12.15 -9.04 12.21
C SER A 92 12.42 -8.94 13.71
N LEU A 93 11.61 -8.18 14.44
CA LEU A 93 11.69 -8.08 15.90
C LEU A 93 11.39 -9.41 16.60
N LYS A 94 10.40 -10.18 16.13
CA LYS A 94 10.07 -11.52 16.63
C LYS A 94 11.28 -12.45 16.54
N HIS A 95 11.94 -12.50 15.38
CA HIS A 95 13.12 -13.36 15.18
C HIS A 95 14.37 -12.87 15.93
N SER A 96 14.55 -11.55 16.06
CA SER A 96 15.64 -10.96 16.86
C SER A 96 15.51 -11.31 18.34
N THR A 97 14.33 -11.07 18.93
CA THR A 97 14.05 -11.39 20.34
C THR A 97 14.19 -12.89 20.61
N ALA A 98 13.68 -13.74 19.71
CA ALA A 98 13.85 -15.19 19.83
C ALA A 98 15.33 -15.61 19.81
N SER A 99 16.15 -15.02 18.94
CA SER A 99 17.60 -15.30 18.88
C SER A 99 18.31 -14.90 20.18
N TYR A 100 17.98 -13.72 20.71
CA TYR A 100 18.55 -13.19 21.95
C TYR A 100 18.22 -14.08 23.15
N TYR A 101 16.96 -14.52 23.29
CA TYR A 101 16.55 -15.42 24.37
C TYR A 101 17.25 -16.79 24.32
N ILE A 102 17.48 -17.34 23.13
CA ILE A 102 18.27 -18.58 22.97
C ILE A 102 19.73 -18.35 23.37
N GLU A 103 20.32 -17.22 23.00
CA GLU A 103 21.73 -16.88 23.27
C GLU A 103 22.00 -16.77 24.77
N ILE A 104 21.10 -16.13 25.53
CA ILE A 104 21.24 -15.94 26.98
C ILE A 104 20.64 -17.09 27.82
N ASN A 105 20.15 -18.17 27.22
CA ASN A 105 19.39 -19.23 27.92
C ASN A 105 18.23 -18.66 28.77
N HIS A 106 17.48 -17.71 28.22
CA HIS A 106 16.38 -17.06 28.93
C HIS A 106 15.27 -18.06 29.25
N VAL A 107 14.82 -18.08 30.50
CA VAL A 107 13.61 -18.82 30.90
C VAL A 107 12.40 -18.01 30.47
N ILE A 108 11.55 -18.57 29.61
CA ILE A 108 10.37 -17.88 29.09
C ILE A 108 9.42 -17.53 30.23
N THR A 109 9.11 -16.25 30.36
CA THR A 109 8.19 -15.71 31.36
C THR A 109 6.80 -15.46 30.77
N ASN A 110 5.79 -15.24 31.63
CA ASN A 110 4.45 -14.84 31.17
C ASN A 110 4.48 -13.52 30.38
N GLU A 111 5.38 -12.59 30.71
CA GLU A 111 5.57 -11.35 29.95
C GLU A 111 6.05 -11.62 28.51
N ASP A 112 6.91 -12.63 28.31
CA ASP A 112 7.36 -13.03 26.98
C ASP A 112 6.23 -13.63 26.15
N TYR A 113 5.34 -14.39 26.78
CA TYR A 113 4.14 -14.92 26.13
C TYR A 113 3.22 -13.77 25.69
N ASP A 114 2.93 -12.83 26.58
CA ASP A 114 2.10 -11.65 26.27
C ASP A 114 2.72 -10.80 25.14
N LEU A 115 4.03 -10.60 25.16
CA LEU A 115 4.76 -9.90 24.10
C LEU A 115 4.67 -10.63 22.76
N SER A 116 4.84 -11.95 22.76
CA SER A 116 4.75 -12.79 21.55
C SER A 116 3.35 -12.76 20.96
N PHE A 117 2.32 -12.86 21.81
CA PHE A 117 0.91 -12.79 21.43
C PHE A 117 0.54 -11.40 20.89
N SER A 118 1.03 -10.33 21.52
CA SER A 118 0.86 -8.96 21.05
C SER A 118 1.47 -8.76 19.65
N ARG A 119 2.66 -9.30 19.39
CA ARG A 119 3.33 -9.24 18.08
C ARG A 119 2.57 -10.05 17.03
N GLU A 120 2.06 -11.23 17.37
CA GLU A 120 1.22 -12.05 16.48
C GLU A 120 -0.06 -11.30 16.08
N ASN A 121 -0.74 -10.71 17.05
CA ASN A 121 -1.93 -9.90 16.82
C ASN A 121 -1.64 -8.66 15.97
N ALA A 122 -0.48 -8.03 16.12
CA ALA A 122 -0.07 -6.91 15.29
C ALA A 122 0.13 -7.32 13.83
N ILE A 123 0.75 -8.48 13.58
CA ILE A 123 0.91 -9.05 12.22
C ILE A 123 -0.44 -9.33 11.58
N LEU A 124 -1.35 -10.02 12.30
CA LEU A 124 -2.69 -10.34 11.81
C LEU A 124 -3.51 -9.07 11.50
N ARG A 125 -3.41 -8.04 12.35
CA ARG A 125 -4.06 -6.74 12.11
C ARG A 125 -3.50 -6.08 10.85
N ALA A 126 -2.18 -6.07 10.69
CA ALA A 126 -1.54 -5.48 9.52
C ALA A 126 -1.91 -6.24 8.22
N GLU A 127 -1.99 -7.56 8.25
CA GLU A 127 -2.46 -8.37 7.12
C GLU A 127 -3.91 -8.07 6.75
N LYS A 128 -4.80 -7.96 7.74
CA LYS A 128 -6.20 -7.56 7.49
C LYS A 128 -6.30 -6.15 6.90
N VAL A 129 -5.46 -5.22 7.35
CA VAL A 129 -5.39 -3.86 6.81
C VAL A 129 -4.88 -3.87 5.38
N GLU A 130 -3.82 -4.62 5.08
CA GLU A 130 -3.30 -4.76 3.72
C GLU A 130 -4.37 -5.30 2.78
N TYR A 131 -4.99 -6.44 3.10
CA TYR A 131 -6.00 -7.07 2.25
C TYR A 131 -7.18 -6.12 1.98
N LYS A 132 -7.65 -5.44 3.03
CA LYS A 132 -8.71 -4.45 2.89
C LYS A 132 -8.24 -3.29 2.01
N ALA A 133 -7.09 -2.70 2.30
CA ALA A 133 -6.57 -1.56 1.56
C ALA A 133 -6.31 -1.89 0.07
N GLU A 134 -5.83 -3.10 -0.24
CA GLU A 134 -5.64 -3.56 -1.62
C GLU A 134 -6.97 -3.74 -2.36
N SER A 135 -7.98 -4.29 -1.70
CA SER A 135 -9.33 -4.42 -2.27
C SER A 135 -9.94 -3.05 -2.58
N TRP A 136 -9.85 -2.11 -1.63
CA TRP A 136 -10.31 -0.74 -1.82
C TRP A 136 -9.52 0.00 -2.91
N HIS A 137 -8.21 -0.21 -2.99
CA HIS A 137 -7.36 0.35 -4.04
C HIS A 137 -7.83 -0.07 -5.43
N LYS A 138 -8.09 -1.37 -5.65
CA LYS A 138 -8.62 -1.89 -6.92
C LYS A 138 -9.98 -1.27 -7.25
N TRP A 139 -10.88 -1.21 -6.27
CA TRP A 139 -12.21 -0.62 -6.44
C TRP A 139 -12.16 0.85 -6.82
N PHE A 140 -11.36 1.65 -6.12
CA PHE A 140 -11.22 3.08 -6.40
C PHE A 140 -10.55 3.34 -7.74
N LEU A 141 -9.55 2.55 -8.13
CA LEU A 141 -8.96 2.64 -9.47
C LEU A 141 -9.99 2.38 -10.56
N ILE A 142 -10.74 1.29 -10.46
CA ILE A 142 -11.74 0.93 -11.48
C ILE A 142 -12.82 2.00 -11.54
N ALA A 143 -13.38 2.42 -10.41
CA ALA A 143 -14.42 3.45 -10.36
C ALA A 143 -13.91 4.79 -10.89
N GLY A 144 -12.70 5.21 -10.52
CA GLY A 144 -12.07 6.43 -11.01
C GLY A 144 -11.84 6.39 -12.51
N SER A 145 -11.31 5.28 -13.05
CA SER A 145 -11.10 5.09 -14.49
C SER A 145 -12.41 5.12 -15.27
N VAL A 146 -13.48 4.49 -14.78
CA VAL A 146 -14.79 4.53 -15.43
C VAL A 146 -15.36 5.95 -15.43
N ALA A 147 -15.33 6.64 -14.28
CA ALA A 147 -15.80 8.03 -14.19
C ALA A 147 -15.03 8.97 -15.13
N TRP A 148 -13.71 8.79 -15.21
CA TRP A 148 -12.85 9.56 -16.10
C TRP A 148 -13.13 9.28 -17.59
N LEU A 149 -13.34 8.01 -17.96
CA LEU A 149 -13.71 7.67 -19.34
C LEU A 149 -15.06 8.26 -19.74
N ILE A 150 -16.05 8.24 -18.84
CA ILE A 150 -17.36 8.88 -19.07
C ILE A 150 -17.20 10.39 -19.29
N SER A 151 -16.37 11.06 -18.49
CA SER A 151 -16.05 12.48 -18.68
C SER A 151 -15.50 12.74 -20.09
N ARG A 152 -14.53 11.94 -20.52
CA ARG A 152 -13.90 12.07 -21.85
C ARG A 152 -14.84 11.81 -23.02
N THR A 153 -15.68 10.78 -22.93
CA THR A 153 -16.64 10.48 -24.00
C THR A 153 -17.69 11.57 -24.12
N LEU A 154 -18.19 12.11 -23.01
CA LEU A 154 -19.15 13.21 -23.03
C LEU A 154 -18.55 14.49 -23.63
N ILE A 155 -17.31 14.85 -23.28
CA ILE A 155 -16.61 15.99 -23.88
C ILE A 155 -16.47 15.79 -25.40
N ALA A 156 -16.03 14.61 -25.84
CA ALA A 156 -15.85 14.31 -27.26
C ALA A 156 -17.17 14.39 -28.05
N VAL A 157 -18.26 13.88 -27.47
CA VAL A 157 -19.61 13.95 -28.08
C VAL A 157 -20.09 15.41 -28.16
N MET A 158 -19.89 16.21 -27.11
CA MET A 158 -20.27 17.63 -27.12
C MET A 158 -19.49 18.42 -28.17
N VAL A 159 -18.18 18.19 -28.30
CA VAL A 159 -17.35 18.82 -29.33
C VAL A 159 -17.80 18.40 -30.73
N ALA A 160 -18.09 17.11 -30.94
CA ALA A 160 -18.58 16.61 -32.23
C ALA A 160 -19.94 17.23 -32.60
N LEU A 161 -20.89 17.31 -31.66
CA LEU A 161 -22.19 17.92 -31.89
C LEU A 161 -22.10 19.43 -32.15
N GLY A 162 -21.22 20.15 -31.44
CA GLY A 162 -20.96 21.56 -31.68
C GLY A 162 -20.36 21.83 -33.08
N ALA A 163 -19.46 20.97 -33.55
CA ALA A 163 -18.88 21.06 -34.88
C ALA A 163 -19.90 20.76 -36.01
N VAL A 164 -20.85 19.84 -35.78
CA VAL A 164 -21.94 19.56 -36.72
C VAL A 164 -22.94 20.72 -36.80
N GLY A 165 -23.21 21.41 -35.70
CA GLY A 165 -24.06 22.61 -35.70
C GLY A 165 -23.45 23.81 -36.44
N ALA A 166 -22.12 23.91 -36.48
CA ALA A 166 -21.40 25.01 -37.13
C ALA A 166 -21.24 24.83 -38.67
N THR A 167 -21.47 23.63 -39.20
CA THR A 167 -21.30 23.32 -40.64
C THR A 167 -22.64 23.22 -41.39
N GLY A 168 -23.76 23.37 -40.69
CA GLY A 168 -25.13 23.27 -41.23
C GLY A 168 -25.84 24.59 -41.54
N ASN A 169 -25.11 25.72 -41.59
CA ASN A 169 -25.64 27.04 -41.97
C ASN A 169 -24.91 27.59 -43.19
#